data_AF-A0A840L808-F1
#
_entry.id   AF-A0A840L808-F1
#
_cell.length_a   1.000
_cell.length_b   1.000
_cell.length_c   1.000
_cell.angle_alpha   90.00
_cell.angle_beta   90.00
_cell.angle_gamma   90.00
#
_symmetry.space_group_name_H-M   'P 1'
#
loop_
_entity.id
_entity.type
_entity.pdbx_description
1 polymer ?
#
loop_
_entity_poly.entity_id
_entity_poly.type
_entity_poly.pdbx_seq_one_letter_code
_entity_poly.pdbx_strand_id
1 'polypeptide(L)'
;MLQKVENLYLAILRFVVLLVAGLLLVAVLGLGVSSFSLWKSAPAEQPVVPAVSDSLLKKKLLAQDEAATPDAAASAAAAAAQKADPNKAYFERAASAIVAFVKAHSDDSEGPSHATVLEVTRDHAAKYESEAQIGNFGKGFAESLERLLKDPAVIAQAKKTSALDLVNLLLDSYTEEFDAQLEKGNAANAAKLAAHEEQRDDSKRNLYVAGGAFGAFLMLVFLSISIRIERNLRHLERVAK
;
A
#
# COMPACT_ATOMS: atom_id res chain seq x y z
N MET A 1 56.83 46.42 1.68
CA MET A 1 56.18 45.42 2.55
C MET A 1 54.66 45.39 2.34
N LEU A 2 53.97 46.54 2.36
CA LEU A 2 52.50 46.64 2.17
C LEU A 2 51.97 45.92 0.89
N GLN A 3 52.60 46.13 -0.27
CA GLN A 3 52.19 45.47 -1.53
C GLN A 3 52.28 43.93 -1.51
N LYS A 4 53.21 43.36 -0.72
CA LYS A 4 53.33 41.90 -0.59
C LYS A 4 52.21 41.33 0.27
N VAL A 5 51.82 42.05 1.32
CA VAL A 5 50.69 41.69 2.20
C VAL A 5 49.37 41.82 1.44
N GLU A 6 49.20 42.88 0.64
CA GLU A 6 48.01 43.09 -0.19
C GLU A 6 47.86 42.00 -1.28
N ASN A 7 48.94 41.65 -1.99
CA ASN A 7 48.90 40.56 -2.96
C ASN A 7 48.64 39.20 -2.32
N LEU A 8 49.20 38.95 -1.13
CA LEU A 8 48.95 37.70 -0.39
C LEU A 8 47.48 37.62 0.06
N TYR A 9 46.92 38.72 0.57
CA TYR A 9 45.51 38.82 0.93
C TYR A 9 44.58 38.57 -0.26
N LEU A 10 44.86 39.21 -1.41
CA LEU A 10 44.08 39.00 -2.64
C LEU A 10 44.18 37.56 -3.16
N ALA A 11 45.34 36.91 -3.02
CA ALA A 11 45.53 35.52 -3.41
C ALA A 11 44.74 34.55 -2.50
N ILE A 12 44.79 34.77 -1.17
CA ILE A 12 44.03 33.97 -0.20
C ILE A 12 42.52 34.16 -0.41
N LEU A 13 42.06 35.41 -0.58
CA LEU A 13 40.65 35.70 -0.81
C LEU A 13 40.14 35.00 -2.08
N ARG A 14 40.93 35.01 -3.16
CA ARG A 14 40.58 34.29 -4.39
C ARG A 14 40.54 32.78 -4.19
N PHE A 15 41.48 32.23 -3.45
CA PHE A 15 41.50 30.80 -3.13
C PHE A 15 40.26 30.38 -2.34
N VAL A 16 39.89 31.15 -1.31
CA VAL A 16 38.68 30.90 -0.50
C VAL A 16 37.42 30.99 -1.36
N VAL A 17 37.30 32.01 -2.22
CA VAL A 17 36.14 32.15 -3.12
C VAL A 17 36.03 30.96 -4.09
N LEU A 18 37.14 30.52 -4.68
CA LEU A 18 37.16 29.36 -5.57
C LEU A 18 36.80 28.06 -4.82
N LEU A 19 37.28 27.89 -3.59
CA LEU A 19 36.97 26.74 -2.76
C LEU A 19 35.48 26.68 -2.43
N VAL A 20 34.90 27.79 -1.96
CA VAL A 20 33.45 27.90 -1.66
C VAL A 20 32.62 27.68 -2.93
N ALA A 21 33.01 28.25 -4.06
CA ALA A 21 32.34 28.03 -5.33
C ALA A 21 32.39 26.56 -5.77
N GLY A 22 33.52 25.88 -5.57
CA GLY A 22 33.68 24.45 -5.83
C GLY A 22 32.76 23.59 -4.95
N LEU A 23 32.68 23.89 -3.66
CA LEU A 23 31.76 23.19 -2.74
C LEU A 23 30.29 23.39 -3.11
N LEU A 24 29.91 24.62 -3.47
CA LEU A 24 28.55 24.93 -3.94
C LEU A 24 28.21 24.15 -5.21
N LEU A 25 29.14 24.03 -6.17
CA LEU A 25 28.92 23.26 -7.39
C LEU A 25 28.66 21.78 -7.09
N VAL A 26 29.45 21.17 -6.21
CA VAL A 26 29.28 19.76 -5.81
C VAL A 26 27.92 19.56 -5.12
N ALA A 27 27.52 20.48 -4.25
CA ALA A 27 26.22 20.44 -3.59
C ALA A 27 25.05 20.52 -4.59
N VAL A 28 25.14 21.42 -5.58
CA VAL A 28 24.13 21.57 -6.64
C VAL A 28 24.03 20.32 -7.49
N LEU A 29 25.15 19.69 -7.85
CA LEU A 29 25.14 18.44 -8.62
C LEU A 29 24.52 17.28 -7.84
N GLY A 30 24.88 17.12 -6.56
CA GLY A 30 24.32 16.07 -5.70
C GLY A 30 22.81 16.24 -5.50
N LEU A 31 22.38 17.45 -5.14
CA LEU A 31 20.95 17.76 -4.94
C LEU A 31 20.18 17.66 -6.26
N GLY A 32 20.71 18.17 -7.36
CA GLY A 32 20.07 18.16 -8.68
C GLY A 32 19.82 16.75 -9.21
N VAL A 33 20.77 15.83 -9.08
CA VAL A 33 20.60 14.43 -9.49
C VAL A 33 19.52 13.73 -8.64
N SER A 34 19.52 13.97 -7.33
CA SER A 34 18.52 13.39 -6.43
C SER A 34 17.09 13.89 -6.71
N SER A 35 16.94 15.16 -7.09
CA SER A 35 15.65 15.74 -7.46
C SER A 35 15.10 15.19 -8.79
N PHE A 36 15.97 14.82 -9.74
CA PHE A 36 15.53 14.35 -11.05
C PHE A 36 15.08 12.89 -11.06
N SER A 37 15.60 12.03 -10.18
CA SER A 37 15.22 10.60 -10.16
C SER A 37 13.79 10.34 -9.65
N LEU A 38 13.21 11.31 -8.93
CA LEU A 38 11.89 11.20 -8.29
C LEU A 38 10.74 11.79 -9.13
N TRP A 39 11.03 12.25 -10.35
CA TRP A 39 9.96 12.63 -11.29
C TRP A 39 9.28 11.42 -11.95
N LYS A 40 9.73 10.20 -11.64
CA LYS A 40 9.03 8.97 -11.99
C LYS A 40 7.66 8.97 -11.29
N SER A 41 6.63 8.63 -12.06
CA SER A 41 5.22 8.74 -11.70
C SER A 41 4.90 8.15 -10.32
N ALA A 42 3.86 8.70 -9.69
CA ALA A 42 3.34 8.20 -8.42
C ALA A 42 3.13 6.68 -8.45
N PRO A 43 3.36 5.97 -7.33
CA PRO A 43 3.07 4.55 -7.25
C PRO A 43 1.61 4.32 -7.64
N ALA A 44 1.37 3.47 -8.64
CA ALA A 44 0.00 3.08 -8.96
C ALA A 44 -0.59 2.34 -7.76
N GLU A 45 -1.79 2.71 -7.34
CA GLU A 45 -2.54 1.95 -6.35
C GLU A 45 -2.75 0.53 -6.89
N GLN A 46 -2.20 -0.46 -6.19
CA GLN A 46 -2.35 -1.84 -6.59
C GLN A 46 -3.70 -2.34 -6.08
N PRO A 47 -4.56 -2.93 -6.93
CA PRO A 47 -5.80 -3.51 -6.48
C PRO A 47 -5.48 -4.63 -5.48
N VAL A 48 -5.99 -4.50 -4.26
CA VAL A 48 -5.82 -5.52 -3.22
C VAL A 48 -6.73 -6.69 -3.58
N VAL A 49 -6.13 -7.83 -3.93
CA VAL A 49 -6.83 -9.10 -4.12
C VAL A 49 -6.49 -9.99 -2.92
N PRO A 50 -7.39 -10.11 -1.94
CA PRO A 50 -7.16 -11.00 -0.80
C PRO A 50 -7.02 -12.45 -1.28
N ALA A 51 -6.04 -13.15 -0.72
CA ALA A 51 -5.82 -14.57 -0.91
C ALA A 51 -5.90 -15.24 0.47
N VAL A 52 -7.11 -15.61 0.88
CA VAL A 52 -7.33 -16.29 2.16
C VAL A 52 -6.68 -17.67 2.12
N SER A 53 -5.86 -17.98 3.12
CA SER A 53 -5.12 -19.25 3.16
C SER A 53 -5.93 -20.34 3.85
N ASP A 54 -6.21 -21.44 3.15
CA ASP A 54 -7.02 -22.50 3.77
C ASP A 54 -6.27 -23.25 4.89
N SER A 55 -4.95 -23.13 5.00
CA SER A 55 -4.21 -23.70 6.14
C SER A 55 -4.46 -22.93 7.43
N LEU A 56 -4.64 -21.61 7.34
CA LEU A 56 -5.04 -20.76 8.47
C LEU A 56 -6.48 -21.03 8.87
N LEU A 57 -7.39 -21.15 7.90
CA LEU A 57 -8.78 -21.52 8.14
C LEU A 57 -8.86 -22.89 8.84
N LYS A 58 -8.18 -23.90 8.31
CA LYS A 58 -8.13 -25.23 8.92
C LYS A 58 -7.60 -25.19 10.35
N LYS A 59 -6.58 -24.37 10.63
CA LYS A 59 -6.04 -24.22 11.98
C LYS A 59 -7.05 -23.59 12.94
N LYS A 60 -7.78 -22.55 12.51
CA LYS A 60 -8.86 -21.92 13.31
C LYS A 60 -10.00 -22.92 13.57
N LEU A 61 -10.41 -23.68 12.55
CA LEU A 61 -11.46 -24.70 12.67
C LEU A 61 -11.09 -25.83 13.65
N LEU A 62 -9.83 -26.27 13.66
CA LEU A 62 -9.37 -27.38 14.49
C LEU A 62 -8.92 -26.95 15.90
N ALA A 63 -8.77 -25.66 16.16
CA ALA A 63 -8.33 -25.13 17.45
C ALA A 63 -9.50 -24.86 18.44
N GLN A 64 -10.75 -25.02 18.01
CA GLN A 64 -11.93 -24.65 18.79
C GLN A 64 -12.36 -25.66 19.87
N ASP A 65 -11.48 -26.60 20.27
CA ASP A 65 -11.77 -27.54 21.38
C ASP A 65 -11.77 -26.85 22.78
N GLU A 66 -11.52 -25.54 22.91
CA GLU A 66 -11.49 -24.86 24.22
C GLU A 66 -12.31 -23.58 24.41
N ALA A 67 -12.94 -22.98 23.39
CA ALA A 67 -13.82 -21.84 23.65
C ALA A 67 -14.77 -21.53 22.47
N ALA A 68 -16.07 -21.60 22.76
CA ALA A 68 -17.13 -20.64 22.41
C ALA A 68 -18.43 -21.33 21.97
N THR A 69 -19.45 -21.21 22.81
CA THR A 69 -20.86 -21.22 22.43
C THR A 69 -21.13 -20.13 21.38
N PRO A 70 -21.88 -20.41 20.30
CA PRO A 70 -22.24 -19.39 19.31
C PRO A 70 -23.33 -18.47 19.89
N ASP A 71 -23.07 -17.17 19.90
CA ASP A 71 -24.07 -16.15 20.19
C ASP A 71 -24.89 -15.92 18.90
N ALA A 72 -26.16 -16.33 18.93
CA ALA A 72 -27.08 -16.20 17.81
C ALA A 72 -27.53 -14.74 17.67
N ALA A 73 -26.86 -13.97 16.82
CA ALA A 73 -27.34 -12.66 16.40
C ALA A 73 -28.34 -12.80 15.24
N ALA A 74 -29.62 -12.65 15.58
CA ALA A 74 -30.69 -12.44 14.62
C ALA A 74 -30.46 -11.13 13.83
N SER A 75 -30.64 -11.16 12.51
CA SER A 75 -30.84 -9.93 11.73
C SER A 75 -31.96 -10.14 10.72
N ALA A 76 -32.90 -9.20 10.77
CA ALA A 76 -34.17 -9.22 10.06
C ALA A 76 -34.07 -8.46 8.72
N ALA A 77 -34.64 -9.09 7.69
CA ALA A 77 -35.28 -8.55 6.50
C ALA A 77 -34.80 -7.20 5.91
N ALA A 78 -34.24 -7.26 4.71
CA ALA A 78 -34.49 -6.25 3.67
C ALA A 78 -34.44 -6.90 2.27
N ALA A 79 -35.61 -7.09 1.66
CA ALA A 79 -35.72 -7.51 0.27
C ALA A 79 -35.22 -6.39 -0.66
N ALA A 80 -34.03 -6.55 -1.23
CA ALA A 80 -33.49 -5.68 -2.27
C ALA A 80 -33.53 -6.38 -3.63
N ALA A 81 -34.03 -5.65 -4.62
CA ALA A 81 -34.34 -6.11 -5.97
C ALA A 81 -33.17 -6.81 -6.68
N GLN A 82 -33.47 -7.96 -7.29
CA GLN A 82 -32.57 -8.75 -8.12
C GLN A 82 -32.17 -7.97 -9.39
N LYS A 83 -31.07 -7.22 -9.32
CA LYS A 83 -30.22 -7.00 -10.50
C LYS A 83 -29.51 -8.30 -10.82
N ALA A 84 -29.33 -8.60 -12.10
CA ALA A 84 -28.56 -9.77 -12.55
C ALA A 84 -27.11 -9.63 -12.05
N ASP A 85 -26.83 -10.30 -10.94
CA ASP A 85 -25.55 -10.28 -10.25
C ASP A 85 -24.54 -11.18 -11.00
N PRO A 86 -23.46 -10.63 -11.59
CA PRO A 86 -22.46 -11.42 -12.29
C PRO A 86 -21.70 -12.38 -11.38
N ASN A 87 -21.75 -12.18 -10.05
CA ASN A 87 -21.12 -13.04 -9.05
C ASN A 87 -22.04 -14.14 -8.53
N LYS A 88 -23.31 -14.18 -8.98
CA LYS A 88 -24.32 -15.13 -8.53
C LYS A 88 -23.86 -16.59 -8.62
N ALA A 89 -23.12 -16.94 -9.67
CA ALA A 89 -22.61 -18.30 -9.88
C ALA A 89 -21.67 -18.76 -8.75
N TYR A 90 -20.84 -17.87 -8.20
CA TYR A 90 -19.93 -18.23 -7.11
C TYR A 90 -20.69 -18.48 -5.81
N PHE A 91 -21.68 -17.63 -5.50
CA PHE A 91 -22.51 -17.78 -4.31
C PHE A 91 -23.42 -19.01 -4.39
N GLU A 92 -24.00 -19.30 -5.56
CA GLU A 92 -24.78 -20.53 -5.79
C GLU A 92 -23.92 -21.78 -5.61
N ARG A 93 -22.66 -21.73 -6.04
CA ARG A 93 -21.70 -22.83 -5.87
C ARG A 93 -21.33 -23.05 -4.40
N ALA A 94 -21.03 -21.97 -3.67
CA ALA A 94 -20.77 -22.03 -2.22
C ALA A 94 -21.98 -22.58 -1.45
N ALA A 95 -23.18 -22.06 -1.72
CA ALA A 95 -24.42 -22.51 -1.08
C ALA A 95 -24.71 -23.99 -1.38
N SER A 96 -24.46 -24.44 -2.61
CA SER A 96 -24.63 -25.86 -2.98
C SER A 96 -23.65 -26.77 -2.23
N ALA A 97 -22.39 -26.36 -2.09
CA ALA A 97 -21.38 -27.11 -1.34
C ALA A 97 -21.73 -27.25 0.14
N ILE A 98 -22.21 -26.15 0.76
CA ILE A 98 -22.66 -26.12 2.16
C ILE A 98 -23.87 -27.04 2.36
N VAL A 99 -24.92 -26.89 1.56
CA VAL A 99 -26.15 -27.70 1.70
C VAL A 99 -25.84 -29.19 1.51
N ALA A 100 -24.98 -29.54 0.55
CA ALA A 100 -24.54 -30.91 0.33
C ALA A 100 -23.75 -31.46 1.53
N PHE A 101 -22.83 -30.66 2.09
CA PHE A 101 -22.04 -31.05 3.25
C PHE A 101 -22.89 -31.26 4.50
N VAL A 102 -23.79 -30.32 4.81
CA VAL A 102 -24.68 -30.42 5.97
C VAL A 102 -25.58 -31.65 5.81
N LYS A 103 -26.27 -31.83 4.68
CA LYS A 103 -27.10 -33.03 4.45
C LYS A 103 -26.35 -34.36 4.55
N ALA A 104 -25.07 -34.39 4.20
CA ALA A 104 -24.27 -35.61 4.26
C ALA A 104 -23.75 -35.94 5.67
N HIS A 105 -23.69 -34.94 6.57
CA HIS A 105 -22.96 -35.03 7.83
C HIS A 105 -23.71 -34.48 9.06
N SER A 106 -24.97 -34.03 8.92
CA SER A 106 -25.87 -33.72 10.02
C SER A 106 -26.87 -34.85 10.25
N ASP A 107 -27.21 -35.08 11.53
CA ASP A 107 -28.26 -36.02 11.92
C ASP A 107 -29.68 -35.46 11.66
N ASP A 108 -29.80 -34.15 11.43
CA ASP A 108 -31.06 -33.50 11.03
C ASP A 108 -31.37 -33.73 9.55
N SER A 109 -32.54 -34.29 9.28
CA SER A 109 -33.05 -34.56 7.93
C SER A 109 -33.47 -33.31 7.16
N GLU A 110 -33.70 -32.20 7.87
CA GLU A 110 -34.04 -30.89 7.31
C GLU A 110 -32.84 -29.95 7.41
N GLY A 111 -31.81 -30.22 6.60
CA GLY A 111 -30.69 -29.30 6.43
C GLY A 111 -31.13 -27.90 5.96
N PRO A 112 -30.25 -26.89 6.06
CA PRO A 112 -30.59 -25.51 5.75
C PRO A 112 -31.06 -25.35 4.29
N SER A 113 -32.02 -24.45 4.07
CA SER A 113 -32.52 -24.19 2.73
C SER A 113 -31.43 -23.54 1.87
N HIS A 114 -31.33 -23.96 0.60
CA HIS A 114 -30.35 -23.40 -0.33
C HIS A 114 -30.50 -21.87 -0.48
N ALA A 115 -31.75 -21.39 -0.49
CA ALA A 115 -32.05 -19.97 -0.53
C ALA A 115 -31.51 -19.21 0.68
N THR A 116 -31.66 -19.78 1.88
CA THR A 116 -31.14 -19.17 3.13
C THR A 116 -29.61 -19.10 3.13
N VAL A 117 -28.92 -20.19 2.74
CA VAL A 117 -27.46 -20.20 2.69
C VAL A 117 -26.93 -19.21 1.65
N LEU A 118 -27.59 -19.12 0.50
CA LEU A 118 -27.26 -18.17 -0.55
C LEU A 118 -27.40 -16.72 -0.04
N GLU A 119 -28.49 -16.41 0.65
CA GLU A 119 -28.76 -15.09 1.21
C GLU A 119 -27.72 -14.70 2.26
N VAL A 120 -27.47 -15.56 3.25
CA VAL A 120 -26.45 -15.33 4.29
C VAL A 120 -25.06 -15.11 3.68
N THR A 121 -24.66 -15.95 2.72
CA THR A 121 -23.35 -15.79 2.06
C THR A 121 -23.27 -14.48 1.28
N ARG A 122 -24.37 -14.05 0.66
CA ARG A 122 -24.43 -12.77 -0.04
C ARG A 122 -24.40 -11.59 0.93
N ASP A 123 -25.09 -11.67 2.06
CA ASP A 123 -25.12 -10.60 3.07
C ASP A 123 -23.72 -10.34 3.65
N HIS A 124 -22.93 -11.40 3.87
CA HIS A 124 -21.52 -11.26 4.26
C HIS A 124 -20.68 -10.54 3.20
N ALA A 125 -21.03 -10.68 1.91
CA ALA A 125 -20.36 -9.98 0.83
C ALA A 125 -20.91 -8.56 0.59
N ALA A 126 -22.15 -8.26 1.02
CA ALA A 126 -22.82 -6.99 0.76
C ALA A 126 -22.16 -5.80 1.46
N LYS A 127 -21.32 -6.04 2.47
CA LYS A 127 -20.54 -4.99 3.15
C LYS A 127 -19.39 -4.43 2.30
N TYR A 128 -19.01 -5.08 1.20
CA TYR A 128 -17.94 -4.61 0.33
C TYR A 128 -18.47 -3.62 -0.71
N GLU A 129 -17.74 -2.52 -0.93
CA GLU A 129 -18.20 -1.42 -1.78
C GLU A 129 -18.03 -1.70 -3.28
N SER A 130 -17.04 -2.50 -3.65
CA SER A 130 -16.74 -2.76 -5.06
C SER A 130 -17.20 -4.14 -5.54
N GLU A 131 -17.74 -4.19 -6.75
CA GLU A 131 -18.15 -5.43 -7.40
C GLU A 131 -16.99 -6.43 -7.55
N ALA A 132 -15.76 -5.92 -7.70
CA ALA A 132 -14.54 -6.72 -7.72
C ALA A 132 -14.24 -7.38 -6.36
N GLN A 133 -14.43 -6.68 -5.24
CA GLN A 133 -14.26 -7.26 -3.91
C GLN A 133 -15.34 -8.31 -3.63
N ILE A 134 -16.59 -8.03 -3.99
CA ILE A 134 -17.71 -8.98 -3.86
C ILE A 134 -17.41 -10.25 -4.67
N GLY A 135 -16.94 -10.10 -5.91
CA GLY A 135 -16.56 -11.23 -6.77
C GLY A 135 -15.36 -12.02 -6.24
N ASN A 136 -14.31 -11.33 -5.75
CA ASN A 136 -13.14 -11.97 -5.15
C ASN A 136 -13.52 -12.73 -3.87
N PHE A 137 -14.36 -12.15 -3.02
CA PHE A 137 -14.89 -12.81 -1.83
C PHE A 137 -15.66 -14.07 -2.22
N GLY A 138 -16.68 -13.94 -3.08
CA GLY A 138 -17.53 -15.07 -3.46
C GLY A 138 -16.76 -16.19 -4.15
N LYS A 139 -15.85 -15.85 -5.07
CA LYS A 139 -15.00 -16.83 -5.76
C LYS A 139 -14.08 -17.54 -4.78
N GLY A 140 -13.31 -16.79 -3.99
CA GLY A 140 -12.36 -17.36 -3.03
C GLY A 140 -13.07 -18.21 -1.97
N PHE A 141 -14.20 -17.76 -1.46
CA PHE A 141 -14.99 -18.50 -0.47
C PHE A 141 -15.50 -19.81 -1.04
N ALA A 142 -16.05 -19.80 -2.27
CA ALA A 142 -16.52 -21.02 -2.92
C ALA A 142 -15.37 -22.01 -3.16
N GLU A 143 -14.20 -21.55 -3.59
CA GLU A 143 -13.01 -22.40 -3.78
C GLU A 143 -12.50 -23.00 -2.45
N SER A 144 -12.42 -22.17 -1.40
CA SER A 144 -12.03 -22.61 -0.05
C SER A 144 -12.99 -23.64 0.53
N LEU A 145 -14.31 -23.41 0.40
CA LEU A 145 -15.34 -24.36 0.86
C LEU A 145 -15.23 -25.71 0.17
N GLU A 146 -15.12 -25.73 -1.16
CA GLU A 146 -15.04 -26.97 -1.93
C GLU A 146 -13.83 -27.83 -1.54
N ARG A 147 -12.75 -27.19 -1.07
CA ARG A 147 -11.55 -27.88 -0.60
C ARG A 147 -11.64 -28.30 0.86
N LEU A 148 -12.05 -27.39 1.74
CA LEU A 148 -12.09 -27.62 3.18
C LEU A 148 -13.19 -28.59 3.60
N LEU A 149 -14.37 -28.51 2.99
CA LEU A 149 -15.48 -29.40 3.32
C LEU A 149 -15.26 -30.85 2.84
N LYS A 150 -14.27 -31.09 1.98
CA LYS A 150 -13.82 -32.43 1.58
C LYS A 150 -12.67 -32.97 2.43
N ASP A 151 -12.11 -32.15 3.33
CA ASP A 151 -10.97 -32.55 4.16
C ASP A 151 -11.43 -33.54 5.26
N PRO A 152 -10.79 -34.73 5.38
CA PRO A 152 -11.18 -35.73 6.37
C PRO A 152 -11.16 -35.21 7.82
N ALA A 153 -10.26 -34.28 8.15
CA ALA A 153 -10.19 -33.69 9.49
C ALA A 153 -11.39 -32.77 9.77
N VAL A 154 -11.83 -32.02 8.76
CA VAL A 154 -13.01 -31.15 8.85
C VAL A 154 -14.29 -31.98 8.97
N ILE A 155 -14.40 -33.07 8.18
CA ILE A 155 -15.50 -34.02 8.29
C ILE A 155 -15.55 -34.67 9.68
N ALA A 156 -14.38 -35.05 10.22
CA ALA A 156 -14.30 -35.62 11.56
C ALA A 156 -14.71 -34.62 12.65
N GLN A 157 -14.38 -33.34 12.49
CA GLN A 157 -14.79 -32.28 13.41
C GLN A 157 -16.29 -31.98 13.30
N ALA A 158 -16.86 -31.94 12.10
CA ALA A 158 -18.29 -31.72 11.89
C ALA A 158 -19.16 -32.77 12.60
N LYS A 159 -18.69 -34.02 12.66
CA LYS A 159 -19.37 -35.10 13.41
C LYS A 159 -19.34 -34.93 14.93
N LYS A 160 -18.42 -34.11 15.47
CA LYS A 160 -18.31 -33.84 16.91
C LYS A 160 -19.12 -32.63 17.33
N THR A 161 -19.13 -31.57 16.51
CA THR A 161 -19.59 -30.23 16.94
C THR A 161 -20.86 -29.76 16.22
N SER A 162 -21.35 -30.46 15.20
CA SER A 162 -22.38 -30.05 14.21
C SER A 162 -21.78 -29.53 12.91
N ALA A 163 -22.30 -30.05 11.79
CA ALA A 163 -21.92 -29.61 10.45
C ALA A 163 -22.35 -28.17 10.16
N LEU A 164 -23.46 -27.71 10.77
CA LEU A 164 -23.96 -26.35 10.60
C LEU A 164 -23.05 -25.34 11.30
N ASP A 165 -22.69 -25.62 12.55
CA ASP A 165 -21.83 -24.74 13.36
C ASP A 165 -20.43 -24.62 12.75
N LEU A 166 -19.90 -25.71 12.21
CA LEU A 166 -18.63 -25.70 11.50
C LEU A 166 -18.66 -24.82 10.24
N VAL A 167 -19.76 -24.83 9.49
CA VAL A 167 -19.90 -23.99 8.30
C VAL A 167 -20.03 -22.52 8.68
N ASN A 168 -20.81 -22.19 9.70
CA ASN A 168 -20.94 -20.82 10.20
C ASN A 168 -19.57 -20.30 10.66
N LEU A 169 -18.83 -21.10 11.43
CA LEU A 169 -17.47 -20.77 11.85
C LEU A 169 -16.53 -20.56 10.67
N LEU A 170 -16.65 -21.37 9.62
CA LEU A 170 -15.84 -21.23 8.41
C LEU A 170 -16.18 -19.94 7.66
N LEU A 171 -17.46 -19.60 7.53
CA LEU A 171 -17.91 -18.35 6.92
C LEU A 171 -17.39 -17.13 7.69
N ASP A 172 -17.51 -17.15 9.02
CA ASP A 172 -17.01 -16.08 9.89
C ASP A 172 -15.49 -15.97 9.81
N SER A 173 -14.77 -17.09 9.93
CA SER A 173 -13.31 -17.12 9.86
C SER A 173 -12.80 -16.62 8.50
N TYR A 174 -13.46 -17.01 7.41
CA TYR A 174 -13.10 -16.54 6.07
C TYR A 174 -13.35 -15.04 5.94
N THR A 175 -14.47 -14.56 6.46
CA THR A 175 -14.85 -13.15 6.44
C THR A 175 -13.85 -12.30 7.21
N GLU A 176 -13.46 -12.73 8.41
CA GLU A 176 -12.45 -12.06 9.24
C GLU A 176 -11.09 -11.99 8.54
N GLU A 177 -10.60 -13.10 7.97
CA GLU A 177 -9.31 -13.13 7.28
C GLU A 177 -9.32 -12.30 5.99
N PHE A 178 -10.45 -12.29 5.27
CA PHE A 178 -10.61 -11.48 4.07
C PHE A 178 -10.57 -9.98 4.41
N ASP A 179 -11.28 -9.56 5.46
CA ASP A 179 -11.25 -8.18 5.97
C ASP A 179 -9.85 -7.76 6.41
N ALA A 180 -9.17 -8.61 7.19
CA ALA A 180 -7.82 -8.33 7.67
C ALA A 180 -6.82 -8.15 6.53
N GLN A 181 -6.96 -8.92 5.45
CA GLN A 181 -6.12 -8.77 4.25
C GLN A 181 -6.45 -7.51 3.46
N LEU A 182 -7.74 -7.15 3.35
CA LEU A 182 -8.15 -5.88 2.73
C LEU A 182 -7.59 -4.68 3.51
N GLU A 183 -7.78 -4.67 4.83
CA GLU A 183 -7.28 -3.60 5.70
C GLU A 183 -5.76 -3.48 5.61
N LYS A 184 -5.04 -4.60 5.69
CA LYS A 184 -3.58 -4.62 5.56
C LYS A 184 -3.12 -4.13 4.18
N GLY A 185 -3.81 -4.52 3.11
CA GLY A 185 -3.51 -4.07 1.76
C GLY A 185 -3.75 -2.56 1.59
N ASN A 186 -4.88 -2.07 2.10
CA ASN A 186 -5.24 -0.66 2.07
C ASN A 186 -4.26 0.18 2.90
N ALA A 187 -3.89 -0.27 4.10
CA ALA A 187 -2.88 0.37 4.94
C ALA A 187 -1.51 0.41 4.25
N ALA A 188 -1.10 -0.67 3.56
CA ALA A 188 0.15 -0.70 2.81
C ALA A 188 0.13 0.26 1.61
N ASN A 189 -1.00 0.38 0.91
CA ASN A 189 -1.17 1.35 -0.17
C ASN A 189 -1.13 2.79 0.36
N ALA A 190 -1.86 3.08 1.45
CA ALA A 190 -1.85 4.38 2.11
C ALA A 190 -0.43 4.76 2.59
N ALA A 191 0.31 3.82 3.18
CA ALA A 191 1.69 4.05 3.61
C ALA A 191 2.63 4.34 2.43
N LYS A 192 2.47 3.65 1.29
CA LYS A 192 3.25 3.93 0.08
C LYS A 192 2.94 5.31 -0.50
N LEU A 193 1.68 5.72 -0.50
CA LEU A 193 1.27 7.05 -0.95
C LEU A 193 1.82 8.14 -0.03
N ALA A 194 1.68 7.99 1.28
CA ALA A 194 2.23 8.92 2.27
C ALA A 194 3.76 9.06 2.15
N ALA A 195 4.48 7.95 2.03
CA ALA A 195 5.93 7.96 1.84
C ALA A 195 6.34 8.64 0.52
N HIS A 196 5.56 8.46 -0.55
CA HIS A 196 5.79 9.13 -1.81
C HIS A 196 5.51 10.64 -1.73
N GLU A 197 4.48 11.06 -1.00
CA GLU A 197 4.21 12.48 -0.73
C GLU A 197 5.33 13.14 0.08
N GLU A 198 5.81 12.49 1.14
CA GLU A 198 6.95 12.95 1.93
C GLU A 198 8.21 13.11 1.06
N GLN A 199 8.51 12.11 0.23
CA GLN A 199 9.63 12.18 -0.73
C GLN A 199 9.48 13.32 -1.74
N ARG A 200 8.26 13.63 -2.19
CA ARG A 200 8.00 14.76 -3.08
C ARG A 200 8.25 16.09 -2.39
N ASP A 201 7.84 16.24 -1.14
CA ASP A 201 8.03 17.48 -0.39
C ASP A 201 9.50 17.73 -0.04
N ASP A 202 10.22 16.70 0.40
CA ASP A 202 11.67 16.77 0.57
C ASP A 202 12.39 17.12 -0.75
N SER A 203 11.92 16.58 -1.88
CA SER A 203 12.47 16.90 -3.19
C SER A 203 12.25 18.36 -3.60
N LYS A 204 11.07 18.93 -3.33
CA LYS A 204 10.81 20.36 -3.55
C LYS A 204 11.75 21.21 -2.72
N ARG A 205 11.92 20.88 -1.43
CA ARG A 205 12.86 21.58 -0.54
C ARG A 205 14.28 21.52 -1.09
N ASN A 206 14.74 20.33 -1.49
CA ASN A 206 16.07 20.14 -2.06
C ASN A 206 16.25 20.92 -3.37
N LEU A 207 15.22 21.01 -4.21
CA LEU A 207 15.24 21.81 -5.43
C LEU A 207 15.36 23.32 -5.13
N TYR A 208 14.64 23.83 -4.13
CA TYR A 208 14.78 25.22 -3.69
C TYR A 208 16.17 25.52 -3.14
N VAL A 209 16.72 24.62 -2.32
CA VAL A 209 18.08 24.73 -1.78
C VAL A 209 19.12 24.69 -2.90
N ALA A 210 18.99 23.76 -3.85
CA ALA A 210 19.86 23.67 -5.01
C ALA A 210 19.78 24.93 -5.89
N GLY A 211 18.58 25.45 -6.14
CA GLY A 211 18.38 26.70 -6.86
C GLY A 211 19.04 27.89 -6.16
N GLY A 212 18.89 27.99 -4.84
CA GLY A 212 19.56 29.01 -4.03
C GLY A 212 21.09 28.90 -4.06
N ALA A 213 21.62 27.69 -3.87
CA ALA A 213 23.06 27.43 -3.94
C ALA A 213 23.64 27.73 -5.33
N PHE A 214 22.91 27.39 -6.40
CA PHE A 214 23.29 27.71 -7.77
C PHE A 214 23.28 29.23 -8.02
N GLY A 215 22.25 29.94 -7.54
CA GLY A 215 22.19 31.40 -7.62
C GLY A 215 23.35 32.08 -6.90
N ALA A 216 23.68 31.62 -5.69
CA ALA A 216 24.85 32.11 -4.94
C ALA A 216 26.17 31.84 -5.66
N PHE A 217 26.32 30.64 -6.24
CA PHE A 217 27.46 30.29 -7.07
C PHE A 217 27.61 31.25 -8.27
N LEU A 218 26.53 31.51 -9.01
CA LEU A 218 26.56 32.45 -10.14
C LEU A 218 26.97 33.85 -9.70
N MET A 219 26.42 34.34 -8.59
CA MET A 219 26.79 35.63 -7.99
C MET A 219 28.30 35.73 -7.71
N LEU A 220 28.90 34.69 -7.11
CA LEU A 220 30.34 34.64 -6.84
C LEU A 220 31.17 34.61 -8.13
N VAL A 221 30.74 33.85 -9.14
CA VAL A 221 31.40 33.80 -10.45
C VAL A 221 31.36 35.17 -11.12
N PHE A 222 30.20 35.84 -11.15
CA PHE A 222 30.07 37.18 -11.70
C PHE A 222 30.94 38.19 -10.97
N LEU A 223 30.94 38.20 -9.63
CA LEU A 223 31.82 39.06 -8.83
C LEU A 223 33.29 38.82 -9.17
N SER A 224 33.71 37.55 -9.28
CA SER A 224 35.08 37.19 -9.65
C SER A 224 35.44 37.68 -11.07
N ILE A 225 34.52 37.66 -12.02
CA ILE A 225 34.73 38.17 -13.37
C ILE A 225 34.85 39.69 -13.35
N SER A 226 33.95 40.40 -12.66
CA SER A 226 33.97 41.86 -12.53
C SER A 226 35.28 42.36 -11.91
N ILE A 227 35.74 41.73 -10.82
CA ILE A 227 37.03 42.07 -10.20
C ILE A 227 38.18 41.85 -11.19
N ARG A 228 38.14 40.77 -11.98
CA ARG A 228 39.17 40.50 -12.99
C ARG A 228 39.18 41.55 -14.10
N ILE A 229 38.00 41.98 -14.58
CA ILE A 229 37.85 43.02 -15.58
C ILE A 229 38.38 44.35 -15.05
N GLU A 230 37.94 44.77 -13.85
CA GLU A 230 38.45 45.99 -13.20
C GLU A 230 39.96 45.98 -13.06
N ARG A 231 40.53 44.85 -12.62
CA ARG A 231 41.98 44.74 -12.46
C ARG A 231 42.72 44.87 -13.79
N ASN A 232 42.16 44.31 -14.86
CA ASN A 232 42.76 44.39 -16.20
C ASN A 232 42.66 45.81 -16.78
N LEU A 233 41.53 46.50 -16.56
CA LEU A 233 41.34 47.91 -16.96
C LEU A 233 42.28 48.86 -16.21
N ARG A 234 42.43 48.70 -14.89
CA ARG A 234 43.40 49.48 -14.10
C ARG A 234 44.84 49.25 -14.55
N HIS A 235 45.14 48.08 -15.11
CA HIS A 235 46.48 47.80 -15.62
C HIS A 235 46.76 48.56 -16.92
N LEU A 236 45.77 48.66 -17.82
CA LEU A 236 45.85 49.45 -19.04
C LEU A 236 45.97 50.96 -18.75
N GLU A 237 45.19 51.46 -17.79
CA GLU A 237 45.24 52.87 -17.39
C GLU A 237 46.61 53.28 -16.81
N ARG A 238 47.31 52.36 -16.13
CA ARG A 238 48.68 52.59 -15.64
C ARG A 238 49.77 52.48 -16.70
N VAL A 239 49.51 51.79 -17.81
CA VAL A 239 50.46 51.64 -18.92
C VAL A 239 50.28 52.77 -19.95
N ALA A 240 49.11 53.40 -19.99
CA ALA A 240 48.82 54.56 -20.84
C ALA A 240 49.32 55.91 -20.27
N LYS A 241 49.85 55.92 -19.05
CA LYS A 241 50.54 57.07 -18.41
C LYS A 241 52.04 56.83 -18.42
#